data_AF-A0A5C9C570-F1
#
_entry.id   AF-A0A5C9C570-F1
#
_cell.length_a   1.000
_cell.length_b   1.000
_cell.length_c   1.000
_cell.angle_alpha   90.00
_cell.angle_beta   90.00
_cell.angle_gamma   90.00
#
_symmetry.space_group_name_H-M   'P 1'
#
loop_
_entity.id
_entity.type
_entity.pdbx_description
1 polymer ?
#
loop_
_entity_poly.entity_id
_entity_poly.type
_entity_poly.pdbx_seq_one_letter_code
_entity_poly.pdbx_strand_id
1 'polypeptide(L)'
;MLSKSQAKVFFLGGTIVTFIIFLGLSWHSLSSEVPKRTHEENLSAKVIRGKVLWEKNNCMGCHTILGEGAYYAPELTKVYERRGEGYITAVLTTKAPWQPRGRKMVAYGFSATDAADLIGFLKWIGETDLNGFPPKPAYKK
;
A
#
# COMPACT_ATOMS: atom_id res chain seq x y z
N MET A 1 42.25 -21.02 10.42
CA MET A 1 40.98 -20.74 11.13
C MET A 1 41.17 -19.46 11.95
N LEU A 2 40.17 -18.58 12.01
CA LEU A 2 40.24 -17.37 12.85
C LEU A 2 40.28 -17.77 14.33
N SER A 3 41.04 -17.03 15.15
CA SER A 3 40.92 -17.12 16.60
C SER A 3 39.56 -16.59 17.07
N LYS A 4 39.14 -16.96 18.28
CA LYS A 4 37.88 -16.45 18.88
C LYS A 4 37.83 -14.91 18.90
N SER A 5 38.97 -14.28 19.20
CA SER A 5 39.09 -12.82 19.20
C SER A 5 38.93 -12.23 17.80
N GLN A 6 39.61 -12.80 16.80
CA GLN A 6 39.50 -12.38 15.41
C GLN A 6 38.06 -12.54 14.87
N ALA A 7 37.40 -13.65 15.20
CA ALA A 7 36.00 -13.87 14.83
C ALA A 7 35.06 -12.83 15.47
N LYS A 8 35.27 -12.46 16.74
CA LYS A 8 34.48 -11.43 17.43
C LYS A 8 34.67 -10.05 16.79
N VAL A 9 35.90 -9.67 16.49
CA VAL A 9 36.21 -8.39 15.83
C VAL A 9 35.58 -8.35 14.44
N PHE A 10 35.69 -9.43 13.67
CA PHE A 10 35.06 -9.53 12.36
C PHE A 10 33.53 -9.39 12.44
N PHE A 11 32.89 -10.11 13.36
CA PHE A 11 31.44 -10.01 13.57
C PHE A 11 30.98 -8.60 13.94
N LEU A 12 31.62 -7.98 14.94
CA LEU A 12 31.25 -6.63 15.39
C LEU A 12 31.53 -5.58 14.33
N GLY A 13 32.71 -5.63 13.70
CA GLY A 13 33.08 -4.72 12.62
C GLY A 13 32.13 -4.84 11.42
N GLY A 14 31.85 -6.06 10.98
CA GLY A 14 30.89 -6.32 9.90
C GLY A 14 29.49 -5.82 10.24
N THR A 15 29.02 -6.07 11.47
CA THR A 15 27.71 -5.60 11.93
C THR A 15 27.63 -4.07 11.95
N ILE A 16 28.65 -3.38 12.45
CA ILE A 16 28.68 -1.92 12.48
C ILE A 16 28.65 -1.36 11.05
N VAL A 17 29.46 -1.90 10.15
CA VAL A 17 29.51 -1.45 8.75
C VAL A 17 28.17 -1.67 8.05
N THR A 18 27.58 -2.86 8.13
CA THR A 18 26.30 -3.14 7.48
C THR A 18 25.16 -2.32 8.09
N PHE A 19 25.19 -2.09 9.41
CA PHE A 19 24.22 -1.23 10.09
C PHE A 19 24.31 0.23 9.62
N ILE A 20 25.52 0.78 9.49
CA ILE A 20 25.71 2.14 8.94
C ILE A 20 25.21 2.24 7.50
N ILE A 21 25.54 1.24 6.66
CA ILE A 21 25.03 1.19 5.27
C ILE A 21 23.51 1.15 5.25
N PHE A 22 22.90 0.31 6.09
CA PHE A 22 21.44 0.21 6.21
C PHE A 22 20.81 1.56 6.60
N LEU A 23 21.39 2.28 7.56
CA LEU A 23 20.89 3.62 7.94
C LEU A 23 21.02 4.62 6.79
N GLY A 24 22.15 4.63 6.08
CA GLY A 24 22.37 5.51 4.93
C GLY A 24 21.37 5.25 3.79
N LEU A 25 21.14 3.98 3.44
CA LEU A 25 20.18 3.59 2.42
C LEU A 25 18.73 3.86 2.85
N SER A 26 18.41 3.68 4.13
CA SER A 26 17.09 3.98 4.68
C SER A 26 16.81 5.48 4.61
N TRP A 27 17.77 6.32 4.99
CA TRP A 27 17.67 7.77 4.86
C TRP A 27 17.45 8.19 3.41
N HIS A 28 18.27 7.68 2.48
CA HIS A 28 18.13 8.00 1.07
C HIS A 28 16.76 7.56 0.51
N SER A 29 16.30 6.37 0.89
CA SER A 29 14.99 5.85 0.49
C SER A 29 13.84 6.74 0.96
N LEU A 30 13.86 7.13 2.25
CA LEU A 30 12.79 7.93 2.85
C LEU A 30 12.81 9.41 2.44
N SER A 31 14.00 9.99 2.25
CA SER A 31 14.14 11.43 1.95
C SER A 31 14.07 11.77 0.47
N SER A 32 14.38 10.82 -0.42
CA SER A 32 14.51 11.09 -1.86
C SER A 32 13.62 10.19 -2.70
N GLU A 33 13.71 8.87 -2.54
CA GLU A 33 13.03 7.92 -3.43
C GLU A 33 11.52 7.83 -3.15
N VAL A 34 11.09 7.75 -1.89
CA VAL A 34 9.67 7.65 -1.53
C VAL A 34 8.87 8.89 -1.97
N PRO A 35 9.29 10.13 -1.66
CA PRO A 35 8.57 11.31 -2.13
C PRO A 35 8.42 11.38 -3.64
N LYS A 36 9.51 11.07 -4.36
CA LYS A 36 9.55 11.08 -5.83
C LYS A 36 8.61 10.04 -6.44
N ARG A 37 8.56 8.83 -5.90
CA ARG A 37 7.78 7.71 -6.47
C ARG A 37 6.31 7.77 -6.09
N THR A 38 5.98 8.36 -4.95
CA THR A 38 4.60 8.46 -4.47
C THR A 38 3.92 9.75 -4.90
N HIS A 39 4.64 10.70 -5.52
CA HIS A 39 4.14 12.04 -5.84
C HIS A 39 3.63 12.73 -4.57
N GLU A 40 4.53 12.97 -3.62
CA GLU A 40 4.22 13.58 -2.31
C GLU A 40 3.46 14.90 -2.43
N GLU A 41 3.73 15.69 -3.49
CA GLU A 41 3.02 16.92 -3.80
C GLU A 41 1.50 16.75 -3.98
N ASN A 42 1.05 15.53 -4.28
CA ASN A 42 -0.36 15.18 -4.45
C ASN A 42 -1.02 14.64 -3.16
N LEU A 43 -0.30 14.56 -2.04
CA LEU A 43 -0.83 14.17 -0.73
C LEU A 43 -1.72 15.28 -0.11
N SER A 44 -2.91 15.43 -0.66
CA SER A 44 -3.92 16.32 -0.10
C SER A 44 -4.46 15.79 1.25
N ALA A 45 -5.06 16.68 2.04
CA ALA A 45 -5.76 16.30 3.27
C ALA A 45 -6.84 15.23 3.04
N LYS A 46 -7.45 15.21 1.85
CA LYS A 46 -8.41 14.19 1.40
C LYS A 46 -7.76 12.81 1.31
N VAL A 47 -6.59 12.71 0.69
CA VAL A 47 -5.82 11.45 0.57
C VAL A 47 -5.41 10.94 1.95
N ILE A 48 -4.96 11.82 2.84
CA ILE A 48 -4.57 11.47 4.21
C ILE A 48 -5.77 10.91 4.98
N ARG A 49 -6.95 11.55 4.92
CA ARG A 49 -8.16 11.03 5.56
C ARG A 49 -8.58 9.68 4.96
N GLY A 50 -8.46 9.50 3.65
CA GLY A 50 -8.69 8.22 2.98
C GLY A 50 -7.81 7.10 3.51
N LYS A 51 -6.51 7.35 3.72
CA LYS A 51 -5.60 6.40 4.36
C LYS A 51 -6.04 6.05 5.78
N VAL A 52 -6.45 7.04 6.58
CA VAL A 52 -6.96 6.80 7.94
C VAL A 52 -8.21 5.91 7.91
N LEU A 53 -9.12 6.12 6.95
CA LEU A 53 -10.29 5.27 6.76
C LEU A 53 -9.89 3.83 6.39
N TRP A 54 -8.92 3.66 5.49
CA TRP A 54 -8.37 2.34 5.11
C TRP A 54 -7.86 1.56 6.34
N GLU A 55 -7.10 2.22 7.20
CA GLU A 55 -6.50 1.61 8.39
C GLU A 55 -7.53 1.33 9.48
N LYS A 56 -8.38 2.31 9.79
CA LYS A 56 -9.41 2.20 10.84
C LYS A 56 -10.40 1.07 10.57
N ASN A 57 -10.67 0.80 9.29
CA ASN A 57 -11.58 -0.26 8.87
C ASN A 57 -10.88 -1.60 8.59
N ASN A 58 -9.58 -1.71 8.89
CA ASN A 58 -8.76 -2.91 8.68
C ASN A 58 -8.92 -3.50 7.27
N CYS A 59 -8.95 -2.65 6.24
CA CYS A 59 -9.16 -3.11 4.87
C CYS A 59 -8.05 -4.09 4.42
N MET A 60 -6.82 -3.88 4.91
CA MET A 60 -5.67 -4.76 4.68
C MET A 60 -5.81 -6.15 5.34
N GLY A 61 -6.71 -6.30 6.33
CA GLY A 61 -7.04 -7.60 6.92
C GLY A 61 -7.76 -8.55 5.95
N CYS A 62 -8.27 -8.04 4.83
CA CYS A 62 -8.85 -8.85 3.75
C CYS A 62 -8.14 -8.64 2.40
N HIS A 63 -7.73 -7.42 2.11
CA HIS A 63 -7.12 -7.02 0.84
C HIS A 63 -5.60 -6.86 0.96
N THR A 64 -4.94 -6.78 -0.18
CA THR A 64 -3.59 -6.22 -0.28
C THR A 64 -3.62 -4.82 -0.89
N ILE A 65 -2.61 -4.02 -0.54
CA ILE A 65 -2.21 -2.78 -1.21
C ILE A 65 -0.69 -2.82 -1.39
N LEU A 66 -0.18 -2.40 -2.52
CA LEU A 66 1.21 -2.57 -2.93
C LEU A 66 1.70 -4.04 -2.86
N GLY A 67 0.78 -5.01 -2.92
CA GLY A 67 1.07 -6.43 -2.74
C GLY A 67 1.14 -6.91 -1.29
N GLU A 68 1.00 -6.02 -0.30
CA GLU A 68 1.09 -6.33 1.12
C GLU A 68 -0.29 -6.33 1.79
N GLY A 69 -0.56 -7.34 2.63
CA GLY A 69 -1.83 -7.52 3.34
C GLY A 69 -2.33 -8.96 3.33
N ALA A 70 -3.65 -9.14 3.37
CA ALA A 70 -4.28 -10.45 3.33
C ALA A 70 -4.74 -10.87 1.92
N TYR A 71 -4.86 -12.18 1.71
CA TYR A 71 -5.17 -12.78 0.40
C TYR A 71 -6.64 -13.24 0.28
N TYR A 72 -7.51 -12.80 1.18
CA TYR A 72 -8.93 -13.13 1.15
C TYR A 72 -9.67 -12.35 0.04
N ALA A 73 -9.23 -11.15 -0.30
CA ALA A 73 -9.88 -10.29 -1.27
C ALA A 73 -8.86 -9.70 -2.27
N PRO A 74 -9.30 -9.10 -3.40
CA PRO A 74 -8.38 -8.65 -4.44
C PRO A 74 -7.40 -7.56 -3.99
N GLU A 75 -6.23 -7.52 -4.61
CA GLU A 75 -5.24 -6.43 -4.53
C GLU A 75 -5.87 -5.10 -5.00
N LEU A 76 -5.67 -4.01 -4.26
CA LEU A 76 -6.38 -2.74 -4.48
C LEU A 76 -5.54 -1.57 -5.00
N THR A 77 -4.22 -1.69 -5.17
CA THR A 77 -3.33 -0.62 -5.70
C THR A 77 -3.90 -0.01 -6.98
N LYS A 78 -4.22 -0.83 -7.97
CA LYS A 78 -4.73 -0.35 -9.27
C LYS A 78 -6.25 -0.46 -9.37
N VAL A 79 -6.99 -0.43 -8.25
CA VAL A 79 -8.45 -0.59 -8.28
C VAL A 79 -9.16 0.57 -8.97
N TYR A 80 -8.67 1.80 -8.80
CA TYR A 80 -9.22 2.99 -9.45
C TYR A 80 -9.16 2.85 -10.97
N GLU A 81 -7.99 2.52 -11.53
CA GLU A 81 -7.81 2.22 -12.96
C GLU A 81 -8.69 1.05 -13.43
N ARG A 82 -8.73 -0.04 -12.64
CA ARG A 82 -9.37 -1.30 -13.05
C ARG A 82 -10.90 -1.27 -12.98
N ARG A 83 -11.49 -0.49 -12.08
CA ARG A 83 -12.94 -0.49 -11.81
C ARG A 83 -13.63 0.86 -12.00
N GLY A 84 -12.87 1.96 -11.94
CA GLY A 84 -13.40 3.31 -11.99
C GLY A 84 -14.06 3.77 -10.70
N GLU A 85 -14.20 5.09 -10.56
CA GLU A 85 -14.74 5.75 -9.36
C GLU A 85 -16.16 5.27 -9.03
N GLY A 86 -17.07 5.23 -10.00
CA GLY A 86 -18.48 4.87 -9.76
C GLY A 86 -18.67 3.48 -9.14
N TYR A 87 -17.85 2.50 -9.57
CA TYR A 87 -17.88 1.15 -8.97
C TYR A 87 -17.42 1.20 -7.52
N ILE A 88 -16.32 1.90 -7.24
CA ILE A 88 -15.75 1.98 -5.88
C ILE A 88 -16.74 2.72 -4.97
N THR A 89 -17.36 3.81 -5.43
CA THR A 89 -18.40 4.53 -4.70
C THR A 89 -19.54 3.58 -4.31
N ALA A 90 -20.10 2.83 -5.26
CA ALA A 90 -21.19 1.91 -4.98
C ALA A 90 -20.83 0.84 -3.92
N VAL A 91 -19.60 0.32 -3.97
CA VAL A 91 -19.10 -0.67 -2.98
C VAL A 91 -18.89 -0.05 -1.60
N LEU A 92 -18.45 1.20 -1.52
CA LEU A 92 -18.17 1.85 -0.23
C LEU A 92 -19.45 2.38 0.44
N THR A 93 -20.43 2.83 -0.33
CA THR A 93 -21.67 3.42 0.19
C THR A 93 -22.80 2.42 0.40
N THR A 94 -22.65 1.17 -0.06
CA THR A 94 -23.68 0.13 0.14
C THR A 94 -23.91 -0.15 1.62
N LYS A 95 -25.18 -0.30 1.99
CA LYS A 95 -25.62 -0.74 3.33
C LYS A 95 -25.83 -2.26 3.41
N ALA A 96 -25.68 -2.97 2.30
CA ALA A 96 -25.74 -4.43 2.24
C ALA A 96 -24.35 -5.03 1.99
N PRO A 97 -24.00 -6.19 2.59
CA PRO A 97 -22.70 -6.82 2.38
C PRO A 97 -22.37 -7.05 0.91
N TRP A 98 -21.14 -6.72 0.50
CA TRP A 98 -20.70 -6.87 -0.88
C TRP A 98 -20.12 -8.26 -1.13
N GLN A 99 -20.71 -9.02 -2.06
CA GLN A 99 -20.37 -10.44 -2.27
C GLN A 99 -20.51 -10.92 -3.72
N PRO A 100 -19.88 -10.26 -4.71
CA PRO A 100 -20.07 -10.56 -6.13
C PRO A 100 -19.61 -11.97 -6.55
N ARG A 101 -18.78 -12.63 -5.73
CA ARG A 101 -18.22 -13.98 -5.98
C ARG A 101 -18.20 -14.85 -4.72
N GLY A 102 -19.19 -14.68 -3.85
CA GLY A 102 -19.39 -15.50 -2.64
C GLY A 102 -18.54 -15.12 -1.42
N ARG A 103 -17.33 -14.56 -1.59
CA ARG A 103 -16.58 -13.94 -0.48
C ARG A 103 -17.26 -12.64 -0.05
N LYS A 104 -17.39 -12.43 1.26
CA LYS A 104 -18.16 -11.31 1.84
C LYS A 104 -17.24 -10.19 2.31
N MET A 105 -17.53 -8.97 1.85
CA MET A 105 -17.01 -7.72 2.41
C MET A 105 -18.11 -7.07 3.25
N VAL A 106 -17.73 -6.49 4.39
CA VAL A 106 -18.67 -5.82 5.29
C VAL A 106 -19.34 -4.63 4.59
N ALA A 107 -20.57 -4.32 5.01
CA ALA A 107 -21.28 -3.15 4.53
C ALA A 107 -20.84 -1.92 5.33
N TYR A 108 -19.98 -1.10 4.74
CA TYR A 108 -19.46 0.08 5.42
C TYR A 108 -20.48 1.22 5.49
N GLY A 109 -21.37 1.33 4.49
CA GLY A 109 -22.38 2.38 4.45
C GLY A 109 -21.78 3.79 4.55
N PHE A 110 -20.59 4.00 3.99
CA PHE A 110 -19.87 5.27 4.13
C PHE A 110 -20.68 6.45 3.61
N SER A 111 -20.46 7.61 4.24
CA SER A 111 -20.95 8.88 3.72
C SER A 111 -20.32 9.17 2.35
N ALA A 112 -20.93 10.08 1.58
CA ALA A 112 -20.35 10.51 0.30
C ALA A 112 -18.94 11.09 0.48
N THR A 113 -18.70 11.80 1.60
CA THR A 113 -17.41 12.37 1.95
C THR A 113 -16.36 11.30 2.27
N ASP A 114 -16.70 10.33 3.13
CA ASP A 114 -15.76 9.25 3.50
C ASP A 114 -15.41 8.37 2.30
N ALA A 115 -16.41 8.05 1.47
CA ALA A 115 -16.20 7.30 0.25
C ALA A 115 -15.28 8.08 -0.71
N ALA A 116 -15.54 9.37 -0.90
CA ALA A 116 -14.69 10.22 -1.74
C ALA A 116 -13.26 10.31 -1.21
N ASP A 117 -13.06 10.42 0.11
CA ASP A 117 -11.74 10.47 0.74
C ASP A 117 -10.96 9.16 0.51
N LEU A 118 -11.58 8.00 0.77
CA LEU A 118 -10.96 6.70 0.52
C LEU A 118 -10.68 6.46 -0.98
N ILE A 119 -11.57 6.89 -1.87
CA ILE A 119 -11.33 6.87 -3.32
C ILE A 119 -10.14 7.75 -3.69
N GLY A 120 -10.00 8.91 -3.07
CA GLY A 120 -8.85 9.80 -3.25
C GLY A 120 -7.54 9.10 -2.90
N PHE A 121 -7.51 8.40 -1.78
CA PHE A 121 -6.37 7.57 -1.39
C PHE A 121 -6.09 6.43 -2.38
N LEU A 122 -7.12 5.68 -2.80
CA LEU A 122 -6.98 4.59 -3.77
C LEU A 122 -6.58 5.06 -5.17
N LYS A 123 -6.88 6.31 -5.53
CA LYS A 123 -6.39 6.93 -6.76
C LYS A 123 -4.91 7.27 -6.63
N TRP A 124 -4.54 8.01 -5.59
CA TRP A 124 -3.15 8.44 -5.35
C TRP A 124 -2.19 7.25 -5.24
N ILE A 125 -2.56 6.21 -4.49
CA ILE A 125 -1.74 4.99 -4.38
C ILE A 125 -1.60 4.26 -5.72
N GLY A 126 -2.64 4.33 -6.56
CA GLY A 126 -2.64 3.77 -7.90
C GLY A 126 -1.73 4.51 -8.86
N GLU A 127 -1.31 5.73 -8.54
CA GLU A 127 -0.38 6.55 -9.32
C GLU A 127 1.08 6.40 -8.84
N THR A 128 1.33 5.68 -7.74
CA THR A 128 2.69 5.40 -7.26
C THR A 128 3.50 4.58 -8.27
N ASP A 129 4.75 4.97 -8.49
CA ASP A 129 5.73 4.19 -9.26
C ASP A 129 6.28 3.04 -8.43
N LEU A 130 5.85 1.82 -8.79
CA LEU A 130 6.21 0.56 -8.13
C LEU A 130 7.10 -0.31 -9.02
N ASN A 131 7.89 0.29 -9.92
CA ASN A 131 8.79 -0.42 -10.83
C ASN A 131 8.08 -1.53 -11.64
N GLY A 132 6.87 -1.25 -12.12
CA GLY A 132 6.08 -2.17 -12.94
C GLY A 132 5.14 -3.12 -12.18
N PHE A 133 5.00 -2.97 -10.85
CA PHE A 133 3.97 -3.67 -10.08
C PHE A 133 2.61 -2.92 -10.06
N PRO A 134 1.46 -3.63 -10.01
CA PRO A 134 1.33 -5.03 -10.39
C PRO A 134 1.52 -5.19 -11.90
N PRO A 135 2.02 -6.35 -12.36
CA PRO A 135 2.13 -6.60 -13.80
C PRO A 135 0.73 -6.49 -14.42
N LYS A 136 0.65 -5.85 -15.59
CA LYS A 136 -0.60 -5.83 -16.36
C LYS A 136 -1.00 -7.28 -16.67
N PRO A 137 -2.29 -7.65 -16.53
CA PRO A 137 -2.74 -9.00 -16.84
C PRO A 137 -2.39 -9.34 -18.29
N ALA A 138 -1.88 -10.54 -18.54
CA ALA A 138 -1.42 -10.98 -19.86
C ALA A 138 -2.55 -11.19 -20.89
N TYR A 139 -3.81 -11.05 -20.46
CA TYR A 139 -4.96 -11.29 -21.31
C TYR A 139 -5.33 -10.00 -22.06
N LYS A 140 -5.24 -10.04 -23.39
CA LYS A 140 -5.87 -9.05 -24.27
C LYS A 140 -7.39 -9.10 -24.03
N LYS A 141 -8.01 -7.93 -23.85
CA LYS A 141 -9.47 -7.81 -23.96
C LYS A 141 -9.91 -8.17 -25.38
#